data_AF-A0A537RAX9-F1
#
_entry.id   AF-A0A537RAX9-F1
#
_cell.length_a   1.000
_cell.length_b   1.000
_cell.length_c   1.000
_cell.angle_alpha   90.00
_cell.angle_beta   90.00
_cell.angle_gamma   90.00
#
_symmetry.space_group_name_H-M   'P 1'
#
loop_
_entity.id
_entity.type
_entity.pdbx_description
1 polymer ?
#
loop_
_entity_poly.entity_id
_entity_poly.type
_entity_poly.pdbx_seq_one_letter_code
_entity_poly.pdbx_strand_id
1 'polypeptide(L)'
;MTNHLELRVAERTTFAGGESFGTSGAYERIAGRVHFAVDPAAKAQAGIVDIDKAARDARGLVHFTADFLLLKPVDMKNGNRRLLFDWANRGNKRCLQFFNDAPGSNDPRSLAHAGNGFLMRRGYTIAWLAWQGDL
;
A
#
# COMPACT_ATOMS: atom_id res chain seq x y z
N MET A 1 -3.94 -3.08 -22.54
CA MET A 1 -3.02 -3.67 -21.55
C MET A 1 -3.88 -4.19 -20.43
N THR A 2 -4.11 -5.50 -20.36
CA THR A 2 -5.08 -6.07 -19.41
C THR A 2 -4.32 -6.80 -18.33
N ASN A 3 -3.81 -6.04 -17.37
CA ASN A 3 -3.35 -6.63 -16.11
C ASN A 3 -4.60 -6.94 -15.29
N HIS A 4 -4.71 -8.17 -14.78
CA HIS A 4 -5.76 -8.51 -13.84
C HIS A 4 -5.20 -8.37 -12.43
N LEU A 5 -5.89 -7.56 -11.61
CA LEU A 5 -5.55 -7.34 -10.22
C LEU A 5 -6.76 -7.71 -9.36
N GLU A 6 -6.53 -8.55 -8.37
CA GLU A 6 -7.51 -8.87 -7.33
C GLU A 6 -6.96 -8.41 -5.97
N LEU A 7 -7.65 -7.50 -5.30
CA LEU A 7 -7.32 -7.10 -3.93
C LEU A 7 -8.12 -7.95 -2.95
N ARG A 8 -7.43 -8.78 -2.16
CA ARG A 8 -8.02 -9.52 -1.05
C ARG A 8 -7.73 -8.78 0.25
N VAL A 9 -8.74 -8.11 0.78
CA VAL A 9 -8.67 -7.46 2.09
C VAL A 9 -8.70 -8.54 3.17
N ALA A 10 -7.66 -8.60 3.99
CA ALA A 10 -7.58 -9.51 5.13
C ALA A 10 -8.05 -8.83 6.42
N GLU A 11 -7.76 -7.53 6.57
CA GLU A 11 -8.08 -6.78 7.78
C GLU A 11 -8.52 -5.36 7.42
N ARG A 12 -9.56 -4.89 8.10
CA ARG A 12 -9.97 -3.48 8.12
C ARG A 12 -10.22 -3.08 9.57
N THR A 13 -9.44 -2.13 10.08
CA THR A 13 -9.46 -1.74 11.48
C THR A 13 -9.36 -0.23 11.63
N THR A 14 -9.87 0.31 12.74
CA THR A 14 -9.66 1.72 13.10
C THR A 14 -8.18 1.94 13.41
N PHE A 15 -7.58 2.99 12.83
CA PHE A 15 -6.19 3.36 13.14
C PHE A 15 -6.14 4.27 14.37
N ALA A 16 -5.08 4.13 15.17
CA ALA A 16 -4.80 4.98 16.33
C ALA A 16 -5.99 5.11 17.31
N GLY A 17 -6.77 4.04 17.48
CA GLY A 17 -7.94 4.04 18.37
C GLY A 17 -9.07 5.00 17.96
N GLY A 18 -9.04 5.53 16.73
CA GLY A 18 -10.04 6.49 16.24
C GLY A 18 -9.64 7.94 16.45
N GLU A 19 -8.39 8.22 16.80
CA GLU A 19 -7.87 9.59 16.90
C GLU A 19 -8.19 10.40 15.64
N SER A 20 -8.64 11.64 15.86
CA SER A 20 -8.96 12.56 14.77
C SER A 20 -7.76 13.42 14.39
N PHE A 21 -7.40 13.43 13.11
CA PHE A 21 -6.27 14.20 12.61
C PHE A 21 -6.73 15.51 11.96
N GLY A 22 -7.03 16.50 12.80
CA GLY A 22 -7.49 17.81 12.34
C GLY A 22 -8.81 17.70 11.56
N THR A 23 -8.93 18.42 10.45
CA THR A 23 -10.14 18.42 9.61
C THR A 23 -10.32 17.13 8.80
N SER A 24 -9.27 16.31 8.67
CA SER A 24 -9.33 15.04 7.94
C SER A 24 -10.05 13.93 8.71
N GLY A 25 -10.27 14.11 10.02
CA GLY A 25 -10.99 13.16 10.86
C GLY A 25 -10.17 11.92 11.22
N ALA A 26 -10.88 10.89 11.68
CA ALA A 26 -10.31 9.59 12.00
C ALA A 26 -9.86 8.83 10.74
N TYR A 27 -8.89 7.93 10.92
CA TYR A 27 -8.34 7.10 9.85
C TYR A 27 -8.67 5.62 10.07
N GLU A 28 -8.80 4.87 8.98
CA GLU A 28 -8.85 3.41 8.98
C GLU A 28 -7.59 2.83 8.35
N ARG A 29 -7.24 1.63 8.82
CA ARG A 29 -6.16 0.80 8.32
C ARG A 29 -6.77 -0.38 7.56
N ILE A 30 -6.35 -0.57 6.31
CA ILE A 30 -6.77 -1.69 5.48
C ILE A 30 -5.52 -2.46 5.07
N ALA A 31 -5.44 -3.75 5.36
CA ALA A 31 -4.32 -4.59 4.97
C ALA A 31 -4.80 -5.85 4.27
N GLY A 32 -3.97 -6.37 3.38
CA GLY A 32 -4.31 -7.55 2.61
C GLY A 32 -3.27 -7.91 1.57
N ARG A 33 -3.68 -8.70 0.59
CA ARG A 33 -2.84 -9.19 -0.50
C ARG A 33 -3.43 -8.82 -1.85
N VAL A 34 -2.58 -8.36 -2.76
CA VAL A 34 -2.91 -8.18 -4.16
C VAL A 34 -2.41 -9.40 -4.94
N HIS A 35 -3.28 -9.97 -5.75
CA HIS A 35 -2.95 -11.01 -6.71
C HIS A 35 -2.88 -10.38 -8.10
N PHE A 36 -1.75 -10.55 -8.78
CA PHE A 36 -1.49 -10.00 -10.10
C PHE A 36 -1.46 -11.14 -11.11
N ALA A 37 -2.06 -10.91 -12.28
CA ALA A 37 -1.81 -11.68 -13.48
C ALA A 37 -1.50 -10.69 -14.62
N VAL A 38 -0.28 -10.78 -15.16
CA VAL A 38 0.24 -9.83 -16.16
C VAL A 38 0.65 -10.53 -17.44
N ASP A 39 0.50 -9.83 -18.56
CA ASP A 39 0.99 -10.29 -19.86
C ASP A 39 2.51 -10.02 -19.96
N PRO A 40 3.37 -11.06 -20.06
CA PRO A 40 4.81 -10.87 -20.16
C PRO A 40 5.23 -10.19 -21.48
N ALA A 41 4.39 -10.20 -22.52
CA ALA A 41 4.67 -9.54 -23.79
C ALA A 41 4.24 -8.06 -23.84
N ALA A 42 3.60 -7.55 -22.79
CA ALA A 42 3.14 -6.18 -22.76
C ALA A 42 4.31 -5.18 -22.71
N LYS A 43 4.18 -4.07 -23.45
CA LYS A 43 5.26 -3.09 -23.61
C LYS A 43 5.80 -2.52 -22.28
N ALA A 44 4.98 -2.40 -21.24
CA ALA A 44 5.44 -1.87 -19.95
C ALA A 44 6.23 -2.90 -19.12
N GLN A 45 6.26 -4.17 -19.55
CA GLN A 45 6.91 -5.30 -18.89
C GLN A 45 8.21 -5.65 -19.58
N ALA A 46 8.49 -5.04 -20.75
CA ALA A 46 9.68 -5.32 -21.56
C ALA A 46 11.02 -5.10 -20.82
N GLY A 47 11.03 -4.30 -19.74
CA GLY A 47 12.20 -4.09 -18.90
C GLY A 47 12.36 -5.09 -17.75
N ILE A 48 11.41 -6.00 -17.54
CA ILE A 48 11.46 -7.00 -16.47
C ILE A 48 12.28 -8.19 -16.97
N VAL A 49 13.46 -8.36 -16.38
CA VAL A 49 14.37 -9.46 -16.70
C VAL A 49 13.68 -10.80 -16.47
N ASP A 50 13.83 -11.70 -17.44
CA ASP A 50 13.34 -13.09 -17.40
C ASP A 50 11.82 -13.26 -17.21
N ILE A 51 11.01 -12.20 -17.37
CA ILE A 51 9.55 -12.32 -17.28
C ILE A 51 8.98 -13.27 -18.34
N ASP A 52 9.65 -13.38 -19.48
CA ASP A 52 9.31 -14.32 -20.55
C ASP A 52 9.57 -15.78 -20.16
N LYS A 53 10.44 -16.04 -19.18
CA LYS A 53 10.76 -17.38 -18.67
C LYS A 53 9.89 -17.80 -17.48
N ALA A 54 9.12 -16.88 -16.90
CA ALA A 54 8.24 -17.18 -15.78
C ALA A 54 7.12 -18.15 -16.19
N ALA A 55 6.67 -18.98 -15.24
CA ALA A 55 5.53 -19.87 -15.44
C ALA A 55 4.26 -19.07 -15.77
N ARG A 56 3.45 -19.59 -16.69
CA ARG A 56 2.26 -18.94 -17.21
C ARG A 56 1.02 -19.80 -17.01
N ASP A 57 -0.12 -19.16 -16.79
CA ASP A 57 -1.41 -19.87 -16.77
C ASP A 57 -1.90 -20.22 -18.19
N ALA A 58 -3.06 -20.88 -18.29
CA ALA A 58 -3.69 -21.24 -19.56
C ALA A 58 -4.06 -20.04 -20.46
N ARG A 59 -4.04 -18.81 -19.91
CA ARG A 59 -4.25 -17.55 -20.64
C ARG A 59 -2.92 -16.89 -21.04
N GLY A 60 -1.79 -17.52 -20.72
CA GLY A 60 -0.45 -16.99 -21.00
C GLY A 60 0.01 -15.91 -20.02
N LEU A 61 -0.66 -15.74 -18.87
CA LEU A 61 -0.36 -14.68 -17.91
C LEU A 61 0.61 -15.17 -16.81
N VAL A 62 1.52 -14.30 -16.39
CA VAL A 62 2.43 -14.51 -15.26
C VAL A 62 1.77 -14.05 -13.96
N HIS A 63 1.78 -14.91 -12.95
CA HIS A 63 1.14 -14.66 -11.66
C HIS A 63 2.14 -14.33 -10.56
N PHE A 64 1.83 -13.34 -9.74
CA PHE A 64 2.58 -13.03 -8.53
C PHE A 64 1.68 -12.33 -7.51
N THR A 65 2.13 -12.21 -6.27
CA THR A 65 1.37 -11.58 -5.19
C THR A 65 2.22 -10.60 -4.39
N ALA A 66 1.60 -9.54 -3.87
CA ALA A 66 2.25 -8.62 -2.94
C ALA A 66 1.31 -8.27 -1.79
N ASP A 67 1.85 -8.07 -0.61
CA ASP A 67 1.07 -7.54 0.51
C ASP A 67 0.92 -6.02 0.36
N PHE A 68 -0.24 -5.50 0.77
CA PHE A 68 -0.52 -4.08 0.77
C PHE A 68 -1.04 -3.62 2.13
N LEU A 69 -0.80 -2.33 2.42
CA LEU A 69 -1.41 -1.63 3.54
C LEU A 69 -1.84 -0.23 3.09
N LEU A 70 -3.01 0.20 3.56
CA LEU A 70 -3.53 1.54 3.38
C LEU A 70 -3.83 2.16 4.74
N LEU A 71 -3.48 3.45 4.90
CA LEU A 71 -4.08 4.34 5.89
C LEU A 71 -4.83 5.42 5.13
N LYS A 72 -6.14 5.54 5.37
CA LYS A 72 -6.97 6.58 4.73
C LYS A 72 -7.96 7.21 5.70
N PRO A 73 -8.45 8.43 5.45
CA PRO A 73 -9.60 8.97 6.17
C PRO A 73 -10.78 8.00 6.14
N VAL A 74 -11.49 7.87 7.25
CA VAL A 74 -12.75 7.10 7.31
C VAL A 74 -13.76 7.73 6.34
N ASP A 75 -13.96 9.05 6.43
CA ASP A 75 -14.70 9.82 5.43
C ASP A 75 -13.75 10.41 4.39
N MET A 76 -13.80 9.86 3.18
CA MET A 76 -12.96 10.29 2.06
C MET A 76 -13.25 11.71 1.57
N LYS A 77 -14.39 12.32 1.94
CA LYS A 77 -14.68 13.74 1.64
C LYS A 77 -13.73 14.69 2.38
N ASN A 78 -13.19 14.25 3.51
CA ASN A 78 -12.26 15.03 4.34
C ASN A 78 -10.78 14.82 3.95
N GLY A 79 -10.51 13.95 2.98
CA GLY A 79 -9.19 13.74 2.41
C GLY A 79 -8.82 14.80 1.36
N ASN A 80 -7.52 14.91 1.06
CA ASN A 80 -7.00 15.84 0.06
C ASN A 80 -6.98 15.29 -1.38
N ARG A 81 -7.55 14.09 -1.58
CA ARG A 81 -7.58 13.37 -2.87
C ARG A 81 -6.18 13.09 -3.45
N ARG A 82 -5.16 12.99 -2.61
CA ARG A 82 -3.80 12.61 -2.99
C ARG A 82 -3.38 11.31 -2.31
N LEU A 83 -2.60 10.54 -3.04
CA LEU A 83 -1.95 9.33 -2.57
C LEU A 83 -0.48 9.63 -2.29
N LEU A 84 -0.02 9.32 -1.08
CA LEU A 84 1.40 9.10 -0.83
C LEU A 84 1.65 7.60 -0.95
N PHE A 85 2.37 7.19 -1.99
CA PHE A 85 2.73 5.80 -2.22
C PHE A 85 4.19 5.61 -1.79
N ASP A 86 4.38 4.85 -0.71
CA ASP A 86 5.71 4.49 -0.22
C ASP A 86 6.12 3.17 -0.89
N TRP A 87 7.03 3.29 -1.86
CA TRP A 87 7.67 2.16 -2.52
C TRP A 87 8.61 1.49 -1.51
N ALA A 88 8.03 0.58 -0.71
CA ALA A 88 8.64 0.04 0.49
C ALA A 88 10.03 -0.56 0.21
N ASN A 89 11.09 0.12 0.67
CA ASN A 89 12.46 -0.37 0.52
C ASN A 89 12.64 -1.61 1.39
N ARG A 90 12.81 -2.76 0.72
CA ARG A 90 12.84 -4.09 1.33
C ARG A 90 11.67 -4.36 2.28
N GLY A 91 10.45 -3.97 1.86
CA GLY A 91 9.23 -4.17 2.63
C GLY A 91 9.04 -3.23 3.82
N ASN A 92 9.97 -2.29 4.06
CA ASN A 92 9.86 -1.36 5.18
C ASN A 92 8.87 -0.21 4.90
N LYS A 93 7.99 0.07 5.87
CA LYS A 93 6.99 1.15 5.82
C LYS A 93 7.54 2.42 6.48
N ARG A 94 8.36 3.17 5.76
CA ARG A 94 9.21 4.23 6.33
C ARG A 94 8.60 5.63 6.27
N CYS A 95 7.60 5.87 5.44
CA CYS A 95 7.09 7.24 5.26
C CYS A 95 6.55 7.87 6.55
N LEU A 96 5.95 7.09 7.47
CA LEU A 96 5.52 7.64 8.77
C LEU A 96 6.71 8.02 9.65
N GLN A 97 7.80 7.25 9.60
CA GLN A 97 9.02 7.57 10.32
C GLN A 97 9.60 8.91 9.85
N PHE A 98 9.65 9.13 8.54
CA PHE A 98 10.34 10.30 7.99
C PHE A 98 9.47 11.56 7.88
N PHE A 99 8.17 11.42 7.62
CA PHE A 99 7.29 12.58 7.44
C PHE A 99 6.46 12.92 8.68
N ASN A 100 6.22 11.95 9.57
CA ASN A 100 5.48 12.19 10.80
C ASN A 100 6.34 12.11 12.07
N ASP A 101 7.66 11.91 11.97
CA ASP A 101 8.55 11.66 13.13
C ASP A 101 8.07 10.47 14.01
N ALA A 102 7.43 9.48 13.39
CA ALA A 102 6.95 8.29 14.11
C ALA A 102 8.09 7.30 14.40
N PRO A 103 7.98 6.43 15.43
CA PRO A 103 8.84 5.26 15.51
C PRO A 103 8.69 4.38 14.27
N GLY A 104 9.78 3.76 13.83
CA GLY A 104 9.76 2.83 12.70
C GLY A 104 8.89 1.61 13.00
N SER A 105 7.99 1.25 12.07
CA SER A 105 7.11 0.09 12.20
C SER A 105 6.64 -0.40 10.84
N ASN A 106 6.57 -1.72 10.66
CA ASN A 106 5.98 -2.35 9.48
C ASN A 106 4.51 -2.74 9.67
N ASP A 107 3.93 -2.48 10.84
CA ASP A 107 2.51 -2.67 11.13
C ASP A 107 1.98 -1.50 12.00
N PRO A 108 1.81 -0.31 11.42
CA PRO A 108 1.32 0.86 12.15
C PRO A 108 -0.12 0.60 12.64
N ARG A 109 -0.41 0.92 13.91
CA ARG A 109 -1.67 0.56 14.59
C ARG A 109 -2.09 1.58 15.65
N SER A 110 -1.16 1.96 16.52
CA SER A 110 -1.40 2.85 17.65
C SER A 110 -1.21 4.33 17.29
N LEU A 111 -1.61 5.22 18.19
CA LEU A 111 -1.35 6.66 18.07
C LEU A 111 0.15 6.97 17.99
N ALA A 112 1.00 6.23 18.71
CA ALA A 112 2.45 6.39 18.62
C ALA A 112 2.96 6.17 17.17
N HIS A 113 2.41 5.19 16.45
CA HIS A 113 2.74 4.94 15.04
C HIS A 113 2.29 6.07 14.09
N ALA A 114 1.42 6.98 14.52
CA ALA A 114 1.05 8.16 13.76
C ALA A 114 2.09 9.29 13.86
N GLY A 115 2.96 9.26 14.87
CA GLY A 115 3.89 10.36 15.19
C GLY A 115 3.13 11.68 15.41
N ASN A 116 3.62 12.76 14.81
CA ASN A 116 2.97 14.07 14.82
C ASN A 116 1.69 14.13 13.93
N GLY A 117 1.43 13.10 13.11
CA GLY A 117 0.28 12.98 12.23
C GLY A 117 0.30 13.93 11.02
N PHE A 118 1.46 14.48 10.64
CA PHE A 118 1.62 15.49 9.57
C PHE A 118 0.89 15.13 8.27
N LEU A 119 1.05 13.90 7.78
CA LEU A 119 0.39 13.41 6.58
C LEU A 119 -1.13 13.29 6.76
N MET A 120 -1.57 12.78 7.92
CA MET A 120 -2.99 12.56 8.21
C MET A 120 -3.74 13.88 8.35
N ARG A 121 -3.15 14.86 9.06
CA ARG A 121 -3.69 16.23 9.22
C ARG A 121 -3.82 16.98 7.90
N ARG A 122 -3.13 16.52 6.85
CA ARG A 122 -3.22 17.04 5.48
C ARG A 122 -4.12 16.21 4.58
N GLY A 123 -4.77 15.17 5.09
CA GLY A 123 -5.77 14.39 4.36
C GLY A 123 -5.23 13.38 3.36
N TYR A 124 -3.95 12.99 3.43
CA TYR A 124 -3.38 12.02 2.50
C TYR A 124 -3.98 10.62 2.72
N THR A 125 -4.24 9.90 1.63
CA THR A 125 -4.23 8.44 1.68
C THR A 125 -2.79 7.97 1.56
N ILE A 126 -2.36 7.08 2.45
CA ILE A 126 -1.02 6.53 2.47
C ILE A 126 -1.11 5.06 2.09
N ALA A 127 -0.30 4.65 1.12
CA ALA A 127 -0.28 3.28 0.62
C ALA A 127 1.13 2.71 0.60
N TRP A 128 1.22 1.45 1.01
CA TRP A 128 2.40 0.61 0.86
C TRP A 128 2.04 -0.59 0.01
N LEU A 129 2.81 -0.80 -1.04
CA LEU A 129 2.81 -2.03 -1.83
C LEU A 129 4.17 -2.14 -2.49
N ALA A 130 4.82 -3.29 -2.33
CA ALA A 130 6.04 -3.62 -3.03
C ALA A 130 6.11 -5.13 -3.24
N TRP A 131 6.81 -5.54 -4.29
CA TRP A 131 7.13 -6.94 -4.54
C TRP A 131 8.65 -7.12 -4.52
N GLN A 132 9.12 -8.13 -3.81
CA GLN A 132 10.50 -8.58 -3.84
C GLN A 132 10.46 -10.12 -3.76
N GLY A 133 11.15 -10.80 -4.68
CA GLY A 133 11.11 -12.27 -4.76
C GLY A 133 11.90 -12.99 -3.66
N ASP A 134 12.72 -12.27 -2.90
CA ASP A 134 13.67 -12.76 -1.90
C ASP A 134 13.38 -12.26 -0.47
N LEU A 135 12.19 -11.71 -0.23
CA LEU A 135 11.70 -11.33 1.11
C LEU A 135 10.62 -12.27 1.64
#